data_AF-A0A6C0EDD0-F1
#
_entry.id   AF-A0A6C0EDD0-F1
#
_cell.length_a   1.000
_cell.length_b   1.000
_cell.length_c   1.000
_cell.angle_alpha   90.00
_cell.angle_beta   90.00
_cell.angle_gamma   90.00
#
_symmetry.space_group_name_H-M   'P 1'
#
loop_
_entity.id
_entity.type
_entity.pdbx_description
1 polymer ?
#
loop_
_entity_poly.entity_id
_entity_poly.type
_entity_poly.pdbx_seq_one_letter_code
_entity_poly.pdbx_strand_id
1 'polypeptide(L)'
;MTRDQRFRDSFDEFFMNEIKNDELKYYNPLRLLTKNTKKNVHEYILTIPSKYKICDITHDIFDEDGQLIHPRDSVYTDQVIPDFDYFETKFLDYFDKYRLFDGFKILSWTYVYNMNTNENNYQSENPSFNVTIDVCYYKNHSPYPIKPELEITKAKYNKLLKQHNDLMEENNSLSNQVEELHDLVIMIEQKNRFLHRKIRKLNEIFSNNHNRITNKVIELLNEQNKYEDCPVCYEKMDSETIIVPGCCHYICCDCIKKCENCPICREKYCIKCN
;
A
#
# COMPACT_ATOMS: atom_id res chain seq x y z
N MET A 1 18.56 -11.97 -14.43
CA MET A 1 19.73 -11.19 -14.95
C MET A 1 20.48 -10.40 -13.86
N THR A 2 21.81 -10.24 -13.94
CA THR A 2 22.60 -9.37 -13.02
C THR A 2 22.42 -7.87 -13.35
N ARG A 3 22.89 -6.94 -12.51
CA ARG A 3 22.92 -5.49 -12.84
C ARG A 3 23.84 -5.22 -14.04
N ASP A 4 25.02 -5.86 -14.03
CA ASP A 4 26.00 -5.78 -15.11
C ASP A 4 25.41 -6.17 -16.46
N GLN A 5 24.82 -7.37 -16.54
CA GLN A 5 24.21 -7.85 -17.79
C GLN A 5 23.12 -6.90 -18.28
N ARG A 6 22.24 -6.44 -17.38
CA ARG A 6 21.17 -5.50 -17.74
C ARG A 6 21.70 -4.19 -18.31
N PHE A 7 22.78 -3.66 -17.73
CA PHE A 7 23.37 -2.42 -18.25
C PHE A 7 24.04 -2.65 -19.60
N ARG A 8 24.79 -3.74 -19.77
CA ARG A 8 25.39 -4.09 -21.07
C ARG A 8 24.35 -4.24 -22.17
N ASP A 9 23.26 -4.97 -21.91
CA ASP A 9 22.17 -5.13 -22.88
C ASP A 9 21.54 -3.78 -23.26
N SER A 10 21.36 -2.89 -22.28
CA SER A 10 20.84 -1.53 -22.53
C SER A 10 21.85 -0.64 -23.25
N PHE A 11 23.14 -0.82 -22.98
CA PHE A 11 24.22 -0.07 -23.61
C PHE A 11 24.41 -0.52 -25.06
N ASP A 12 24.37 -1.82 -25.34
CA ASP A 12 24.46 -2.36 -26.70
C ASP A 12 23.29 -1.86 -27.56
N GLU A 13 22.09 -1.75 -27.01
CA GLU A 13 20.95 -1.15 -27.71
C GLU A 13 21.18 0.34 -28.03
N PHE A 14 21.63 1.12 -27.05
CA PHE A 14 22.02 2.51 -27.26
C PHE A 14 23.09 2.62 -28.36
N PHE A 15 24.16 1.82 -28.24
CA PHE A 15 25.30 1.89 -29.11
C PHE A 15 24.94 1.52 -30.55
N MET A 16 24.15 0.46 -30.74
CA MET A 16 23.70 0.03 -32.07
C MET A 16 22.76 1.02 -32.74
N ASN A 17 21.93 1.74 -31.97
CA ASN A 17 20.90 2.63 -32.52
C ASN A 17 21.39 4.07 -32.71
N GLU A 18 22.23 4.59 -31.80
CA GLU A 18 22.59 6.01 -31.75
C GLU A 18 24.03 6.31 -32.20
N ILE A 19 24.94 5.33 -32.08
CA ILE A 19 26.38 5.52 -32.31
C ILE A 19 26.87 4.75 -33.54
N LYS A 20 26.50 3.47 -33.66
CA LYS A 20 26.97 2.62 -34.75
C LYS A 20 26.41 3.10 -36.08
N ASN A 21 27.31 3.37 -37.00
CA ASN A 21 27.01 3.69 -38.39
C ASN A 21 27.73 2.71 -39.32
N ASP A 22 27.59 2.90 -40.63
CA ASP A 22 28.25 2.03 -41.62
C ASP A 22 29.79 2.13 -41.58
N GLU A 23 30.35 3.20 -41.03
CA GLU A 23 31.79 3.46 -40.98
C GLU A 23 32.46 2.90 -39.72
N LEU A 24 31.68 2.56 -38.69
CA LEU A 24 32.13 1.97 -37.43
C LEU A 24 31.77 0.48 -37.38
N LYS A 25 32.70 -0.37 -37.80
CA LYS A 25 32.46 -1.83 -37.94
C LYS A 25 32.75 -2.61 -36.66
N TYR A 26 33.69 -2.17 -35.84
CA TYR A 26 34.19 -2.93 -34.69
C TYR A 26 34.33 -2.07 -33.43
N TYR A 27 33.90 -2.60 -32.29
CA TYR A 27 34.17 -2.05 -30.96
C TYR A 27 34.38 -3.17 -29.95
N ASN A 28 35.15 -2.90 -28.89
CA ASN A 28 35.32 -3.86 -27.82
C ASN A 28 34.06 -3.88 -26.93
N PRO A 29 33.57 -5.06 -26.53
CA PRO A 29 32.47 -5.15 -25.58
C PRO A 29 32.78 -4.38 -24.30
N LEU A 30 31.75 -3.74 -23.75
CA LEU A 30 31.89 -2.94 -22.54
C LEU A 30 32.43 -3.78 -21.39
N ARG A 31 33.54 -3.35 -20.78
CA ARG A 31 34.23 -4.09 -19.72
C ARG A 31 34.00 -3.44 -18.36
N LEU A 32 33.41 -4.19 -17.43
CA LEU A 32 33.27 -3.78 -16.03
C LEU A 32 34.63 -3.75 -15.32
N LEU A 33 35.00 -2.60 -14.77
CA LEU A 33 36.21 -2.40 -13.97
C LEU A 33 35.98 -2.64 -12.47
N THR A 34 34.73 -2.48 -12.03
CA THR A 34 34.38 -2.63 -10.61
C THR A 34 34.40 -4.11 -10.18
N LYS A 35 35.39 -4.49 -9.37
CA LYS A 35 35.53 -5.86 -8.83
C LYS A 35 34.41 -6.26 -7.86
N ASN A 36 33.90 -5.31 -7.06
CA ASN A 36 32.83 -5.57 -6.10
C ASN A 36 31.47 -5.18 -6.67
N THR A 37 30.76 -6.16 -7.21
CA THR A 37 29.44 -6.01 -7.83
C THR A 37 28.33 -5.59 -6.86
N LYS A 38 28.56 -5.63 -5.53
CA LYS A 38 27.64 -5.10 -4.52
C LYS A 38 27.73 -3.59 -4.33
N LYS A 39 28.76 -2.93 -4.89
CA LYS A 39 28.84 -1.47 -4.87
C LYS A 39 27.64 -0.85 -5.59
N ASN A 40 27.28 0.35 -5.16
CA ASN A 40 26.25 1.17 -5.77
C ASN A 40 26.75 1.88 -7.04
N VAL A 41 28.05 2.05 -7.23
CA VAL A 41 28.63 2.61 -8.44
C VAL A 41 29.43 1.53 -9.16
N HIS A 42 29.10 1.31 -10.43
CA HIS A 42 29.82 0.43 -11.34
C HIS A 42 30.48 1.27 -12.43
N GLU A 43 31.75 1.00 -12.66
CA GLU A 43 32.60 1.69 -13.63
C GLU A 43 32.89 0.73 -14.81
N TYR A 44 32.73 1.24 -16.02
CA TYR A 44 32.84 0.51 -17.26
C TYR A 44 33.80 1.19 -18.22
N ILE A 45 34.53 0.42 -19.02
CA ILE A 45 35.37 0.98 -20.09
C ILE A 45 34.88 0.49 -21.46
N LEU A 46 34.77 1.44 -22.38
CA LEU A 46 34.55 1.21 -23.80
C LEU A 46 35.84 1.60 -24.53
N THR A 47 36.29 0.70 -25.41
CA THR A 47 37.44 0.95 -26.28
C THR A 47 37.06 0.66 -27.72
N ILE A 48 37.24 1.66 -28.58
CA ILE A 48 37.04 1.55 -30.02
C ILE A 48 38.39 1.82 -30.68
N PRO A 49 39.04 0.81 -31.28
CA PRO A 49 40.31 1.02 -31.97
C PRO A 49 40.08 1.73 -33.31
N SER A 50 41.02 2.54 -33.78
CA SER A 50 40.94 3.14 -35.13
C SER A 50 41.13 2.13 -36.25
N LYS A 51 41.74 0.98 -35.94
CA LYS A 51 41.92 -0.14 -36.85
C LYS A 51 41.33 -1.41 -36.28
N TYR A 52 40.72 -2.22 -37.12
CA TYR A 52 40.26 -3.55 -36.73
C TYR A 52 40.79 -4.62 -37.67
N LYS A 53 40.98 -5.82 -37.10
CA LYS A 53 41.53 -6.96 -37.80
C LYS A 53 40.47 -7.59 -38.70
N ILE A 54 40.79 -7.73 -40.00
CA ILE A 54 39.93 -8.40 -40.98
C ILE A 54 40.21 -9.90 -40.99
N CYS A 55 41.48 -10.27 -41.15
CA CYS A 55 41.87 -11.68 -41.31
C CYS A 55 43.32 -11.91 -40.91
N ASP A 56 43.67 -13.18 -40.75
CA ASP A 56 45.04 -13.66 -40.60
C ASP A 56 45.51 -14.29 -41.90
N ILE A 57 46.67 -13.84 -42.40
CA ILE A 57 47.37 -14.52 -43.48
C ILE A 57 48.10 -15.72 -42.86
N THR A 58 47.55 -16.91 -43.09
CA THR A 58 48.07 -18.15 -42.48
C THR A 58 49.28 -18.74 -43.21
N HIS A 59 49.52 -18.29 -44.44
CA HIS A 59 50.61 -18.76 -45.31
C HIS A 59 51.25 -17.58 -46.04
N ASP A 60 52.56 -17.63 -46.20
CA ASP A 60 53.32 -16.64 -46.96
C ASP A 60 52.87 -16.65 -48.43
N ILE A 61 52.57 -15.48 -48.98
CA ILE A 61 52.14 -15.32 -50.38
C ILE A 61 53.34 -14.84 -51.19
N PHE A 62 53.74 -15.62 -52.21
CA PHE A 62 54.85 -15.30 -53.10
C PHE A 62 54.33 -14.92 -54.50
N ASP A 63 55.04 -14.06 -55.23
CA ASP A 63 54.72 -13.72 -56.62
C ASP A 63 55.24 -14.79 -57.60
N GLU A 64 54.98 -14.59 -58.90
CA GLU A 64 55.42 -15.50 -59.97
C GLU A 64 56.96 -15.62 -60.06
N ASP A 65 57.70 -14.63 -59.54
CA ASP A 65 59.16 -14.59 -59.50
C ASP A 65 59.74 -15.13 -58.16
N GLY A 66 58.89 -15.58 -57.23
CA GLY A 66 59.27 -16.14 -55.95
C GLY A 66 59.62 -15.12 -54.85
N GLN A 67 59.32 -13.83 -55.04
CA GLN A 67 59.44 -12.83 -53.99
C GLN A 67 58.22 -12.86 -53.06
N LEU A 68 58.47 -12.66 -51.76
CA LEU A 68 57.43 -12.58 -50.74
C LEU A 68 56.60 -11.30 -50.93
N ILE A 69 55.34 -11.44 -51.34
CA ILE A 69 54.39 -10.34 -51.48
C ILE A 69 53.76 -9.99 -50.12
N HIS A 70 53.32 -11.01 -49.39
CA HIS A 70 52.71 -10.83 -48.07
C HIS A 70 53.24 -11.86 -47.08
N PRO A 71 53.92 -11.43 -46.01
CA PRO A 71 54.28 -12.33 -44.90
C PRO A 71 53.02 -12.81 -44.18
N ARG A 72 53.15 -13.91 -43.43
CA ARG A 72 52.15 -14.30 -42.42
C ARG A 72 51.96 -13.19 -41.40
N ASP A 73 50.94 -12.39 -41.59
CA ASP A 73 50.58 -11.29 -40.71
C ASP A 73 49.07 -11.07 -40.67
N SER A 74 48.61 -10.32 -39.67
CA SER A 74 47.23 -9.90 -39.53
C SER A 74 46.96 -8.69 -40.43
N VAL A 75 45.90 -8.75 -41.23
CA VAL A 75 45.45 -7.62 -42.05
C VAL A 75 44.49 -6.76 -41.22
N TYR A 76 44.80 -5.48 -41.13
CA TYR A 76 43.98 -4.49 -40.45
C TYR A 76 43.41 -3.49 -41.46
N THR A 77 42.22 -2.96 -41.16
CA THR A 77 41.65 -1.83 -41.90
C THR A 77 41.29 -0.72 -40.95
N ASP A 78 41.31 0.52 -41.45
CA ASP A 78 40.87 1.69 -40.71
C ASP A 78 39.35 1.73 -40.59
N GLN A 79 38.88 2.36 -39.52
CA GLN A 79 37.49 2.72 -39.29
C GLN A 79 37.39 4.11 -38.65
N VAL A 80 36.24 4.76 -38.84
CA VAL A 80 35.99 6.07 -38.28
C VAL A 80 35.60 5.92 -36.81
N ILE A 81 36.38 6.54 -35.91
CA ILE A 81 36.07 6.60 -34.49
C ILE A 81 35.12 7.77 -34.21
N PRO A 82 34.19 7.63 -33.25
CA PRO A 82 33.30 8.72 -32.91
C PRO A 82 34.05 9.87 -32.23
N ASP A 83 33.54 11.08 -32.44
CA ASP A 83 33.92 12.24 -31.65
C ASP A 83 33.36 12.12 -30.21
N PHE A 84 34.11 12.61 -29.22
CA PHE A 84 33.70 12.48 -27.83
C PHE A 84 32.49 13.35 -27.50
N ASP A 85 32.45 14.60 -27.98
CA ASP A 85 31.36 15.52 -27.68
C ASP A 85 30.06 15.00 -28.31
N TYR A 86 30.15 14.46 -29.53
CA TYR A 86 29.04 13.74 -30.16
C TYR A 86 28.58 12.52 -29.33
N PHE A 87 29.51 11.68 -28.90
CA PHE A 87 29.20 10.48 -28.11
C PHE A 87 28.55 10.85 -26.76
N GLU A 88 29.11 11.82 -26.04
CA GLU A 88 28.61 12.29 -24.75
C GLU A 88 27.20 12.84 -24.89
N THR A 89 26.95 13.69 -25.89
CA THR A 89 25.62 14.26 -26.16
C THR A 89 24.59 13.16 -26.36
N LYS A 90 24.88 12.19 -27.24
CA LYS A 90 23.98 11.06 -27.50
C LYS A 90 23.76 10.18 -26.28
N PHE A 91 24.82 9.95 -25.50
CA PHE A 91 24.76 9.15 -24.29
C PHE A 91 23.85 9.80 -23.23
N LEU A 92 24.03 11.10 -22.98
CA LEU A 92 23.22 11.86 -22.03
C LEU A 92 21.76 11.91 -22.48
N ASP A 93 21.49 12.21 -23.76
CA ASP A 93 20.12 12.22 -24.31
C ASP A 93 19.40 10.88 -24.11
N TYR A 94 20.12 9.76 -24.25
CA TYR A 94 19.53 8.43 -24.09
C TYR A 94 19.30 8.06 -22.62
N PHE A 95 20.27 8.29 -21.73
CA PHE A 95 20.22 7.78 -20.36
C PHE A 95 19.70 8.76 -19.31
N ASP A 96 19.79 10.08 -19.53
CA ASP A 96 19.46 11.07 -18.50
C ASP A 96 17.99 11.06 -18.08
N LYS A 97 17.11 10.64 -18.98
CA LYS A 97 15.66 10.46 -18.70
C LYS A 97 15.37 9.40 -17.63
N TYR A 98 16.34 8.55 -17.28
CA TYR A 98 16.20 7.52 -16.25
C TYR A 98 16.87 7.89 -14.92
N ARG A 99 17.40 9.10 -14.77
CA ARG A 99 17.98 9.58 -13.50
C ARG A 99 16.92 9.64 -12.41
N LEU A 100 17.33 9.36 -11.18
CA LEU A 100 16.48 9.47 -10.00
C LEU A 100 16.91 10.64 -9.13
N PHE A 101 15.96 11.51 -8.80
CA PHE A 101 16.15 12.66 -7.93
C PHE A 101 15.35 12.48 -6.64
N ASP A 102 15.89 13.02 -5.55
CA ASP A 102 15.21 13.24 -4.27
C ASP A 102 15.39 14.70 -3.87
N GLY A 103 14.37 15.52 -4.17
CA GLY A 103 14.49 16.97 -4.18
C GLY A 103 15.58 17.43 -5.16
N PHE A 104 16.61 18.10 -4.65
CA PHE A 104 17.76 18.59 -5.43
C PHE A 104 18.92 17.57 -5.51
N LYS A 105 18.80 16.41 -4.88
CA LYS A 105 19.88 15.41 -4.82
C LYS A 105 19.70 14.36 -5.90
N ILE A 106 20.72 14.16 -6.72
CA ILE A 106 20.78 13.05 -7.67
C ILE A 106 21.15 11.78 -6.90
N LEU A 107 20.29 10.76 -6.96
CA LEU A 107 20.48 9.49 -6.26
C LEU A 107 20.97 8.37 -7.18
N SER A 108 20.55 8.38 -8.44
CA SER A 108 20.93 7.37 -9.44
C SER A 108 21.10 8.03 -10.79
N TRP A 109 22.20 7.71 -11.48
CA TRP A 109 22.64 8.40 -12.69
C TRP A 109 23.63 7.56 -13.48
N THR A 110 23.83 7.93 -14.74
CA THR A 110 24.95 7.51 -15.57
C THR A 110 25.77 8.72 -15.98
N TYR A 111 27.06 8.54 -16.18
CA TYR A 111 27.95 9.60 -16.66
C TYR A 111 29.07 9.01 -17.49
N VAL A 112 29.58 9.75 -18.46
CA VAL A 112 30.70 9.34 -19.31
C VAL A 112 31.83 10.36 -19.21
N TYR A 113 33.06 9.88 -19.23
CA TYR A 113 34.25 10.70 -19.22
C TYR A 113 35.27 10.21 -20.24
N ASN A 114 35.95 11.17 -20.87
CA ASN A 114 37.00 10.90 -21.84
C ASN A 114 38.30 10.51 -21.13
N MET A 115 38.84 9.33 -21.45
CA MET A 115 40.12 8.87 -20.91
C MET A 115 41.31 9.18 -21.82
N ASN A 116 41.09 9.79 -22.98
CA ASN A 116 42.16 10.21 -23.90
C ASN A 116 42.82 11.52 -23.43
N THR A 117 43.15 11.63 -22.15
CA THR A 117 43.74 12.83 -21.52
C THR A 117 45.20 13.08 -21.91
N ASN A 118 45.84 12.13 -22.59
CA ASN A 118 47.21 12.28 -23.07
C ASN A 118 47.16 12.53 -24.58
N GLU A 119 47.67 13.68 -25.03
CA GLU A 119 47.90 14.02 -26.44
C GLU A 119 48.61 12.90 -27.22
N ASN A 120 49.36 12.05 -26.51
CA ASN A 120 50.07 10.88 -27.03
C ASN A 120 49.18 9.78 -27.64
N ASN A 121 47.90 9.65 -27.26
CA ASN A 121 47.04 8.58 -27.81
C ASN A 121 46.65 8.86 -29.27
N TYR A 122 46.40 10.13 -29.60
CA TYR A 122 46.11 10.58 -30.97
C TYR A 122 47.37 10.65 -31.86
N GLN A 123 48.57 10.61 -31.27
CA GLN A 123 49.85 10.53 -31.97
C GLN A 123 50.38 9.10 -32.14
N SER A 124 49.68 8.10 -31.59
CA SER A 124 50.06 6.69 -31.76
C SER A 124 49.75 6.22 -33.19
N GLU A 125 50.49 5.22 -33.68
CA GLU A 125 50.24 4.63 -35.01
C GLU A 125 48.84 3.99 -35.13
N ASN A 126 48.18 3.70 -34.00
CA ASN A 126 46.87 3.06 -33.90
C ASN A 126 46.03 3.72 -32.78
N PRO A 127 45.49 4.93 -32.98
CA PRO A 127 44.72 5.62 -31.97
C PRO A 127 43.48 4.82 -31.54
N SER A 128 43.01 5.06 -30.32
CA SER A 128 41.80 4.43 -29.82
C SER A 128 40.92 5.45 -29.09
N PHE A 129 39.61 5.33 -29.30
CA PHE A 129 38.61 6.06 -28.53
C PHE A 129 38.35 5.28 -27.24
N ASN A 130 38.76 5.87 -26.11
CA ASN A 130 38.58 5.28 -24.78
C ASN A 130 37.71 6.18 -23.94
N VAL A 131 36.58 5.64 -23.51
CA VAL A 131 35.69 6.32 -22.58
C VAL A 131 35.38 5.42 -21.41
N THR A 132 35.20 6.04 -20.27
CA THR A 132 34.77 5.34 -19.07
C THR A 132 33.39 5.85 -18.68
N ILE A 133 32.56 4.91 -18.25
CA ILE A 133 31.15 5.12 -17.98
C ILE A 133 30.87 4.69 -16.54
N ASP A 134 30.36 5.62 -15.76
CA ASP A 134 29.91 5.38 -14.39
C ASP A 134 28.41 5.15 -14.37
N VAL A 135 27.98 4.13 -13.62
CA VAL A 135 26.58 3.79 -13.41
C VAL A 135 26.32 3.72 -11.92
N CYS A 136 25.61 4.73 -11.41
CA CYS A 136 25.23 4.84 -9.99
C CYS A 136 23.80 4.33 -9.77
N TYR A 137 23.66 3.26 -9.01
CA TYR A 137 22.41 2.63 -8.62
C TYR A 137 21.91 3.13 -7.26
N TYR A 138 20.60 3.34 -7.15
CA TYR A 138 19.95 3.59 -5.86
C TYR A 138 18.89 2.52 -5.54
N LYS A 139 19.13 1.72 -4.50
CA LYS A 139 18.25 0.62 -4.08
C LYS A 139 17.92 -0.30 -5.28
N ASN A 140 16.66 -0.35 -5.71
CA ASN A 140 16.19 -1.17 -6.83
C ASN A 140 16.06 -0.38 -8.15
N HIS A 141 16.32 0.92 -8.13
CA HIS A 141 16.28 1.77 -9.32
C HIS A 141 17.49 1.52 -10.21
N SER A 142 17.29 1.53 -11.52
CA SER A 142 18.34 1.44 -12.53
C SER A 142 18.28 2.69 -13.41
N PRO A 143 19.40 3.40 -13.62
CA PRO A 143 19.42 4.64 -14.41
C PRO A 143 19.47 4.35 -15.92
N TYR A 144 18.70 3.37 -16.38
CA TYR A 144 18.63 2.91 -17.76
C TYR A 144 17.37 2.06 -17.98
N PRO A 145 16.91 1.88 -19.23
CA PRO A 145 15.72 1.08 -19.51
C PRO A 145 15.95 -0.38 -19.12
N ILE A 146 15.04 -0.93 -18.32
CA ILE A 146 15.03 -2.37 -18.00
C ILE A 146 14.06 -3.05 -18.95
N LYS A 147 14.55 -3.92 -19.84
CA LYS A 147 13.69 -4.82 -20.60
C LYS A 147 13.05 -5.82 -19.63
N PRO A 148 11.71 -5.88 -19.55
CA PRO A 148 11.07 -6.88 -18.70
C PRO A 148 11.36 -8.27 -19.26
N GLU A 149 11.94 -9.16 -18.44
CA GLU A 149 11.95 -10.59 -18.75
C GLU A 149 10.48 -11.04 -18.83
N LEU A 150 10.02 -11.37 -20.04
CA LEU A 150 8.61 -11.59 -20.35
C LEU A 150 7.99 -12.68 -19.46
N GLU A 151 8.76 -13.74 -19.15
CA GLU A 151 8.33 -14.88 -18.34
C GLU A 151 8.19 -14.53 -16.85
N ILE A 152 9.17 -13.82 -16.27
CA ILE A 152 9.09 -13.35 -14.87
C ILE A 152 7.90 -12.39 -14.70
N THR A 153 7.67 -11.54 -15.70
CA THR A 153 6.59 -10.56 -15.68
C THR A 153 5.22 -11.25 -15.74
N LYS A 154 5.05 -12.27 -16.60
CA LYS A 154 3.83 -13.08 -16.67
C LYS A 154 3.57 -13.86 -15.38
N ALA A 155 4.58 -14.51 -14.81
CA ALA A 155 4.42 -15.26 -13.56
C ALA A 155 4.03 -14.35 -12.39
N LYS A 156 4.67 -13.18 -12.27
CA LYS A 156 4.33 -12.18 -11.25
C LYS A 156 2.92 -11.62 -11.46
N TYR A 157 2.55 -11.34 -12.70
CA TYR A 157 1.20 -10.89 -13.07
C TYR A 157 0.14 -11.92 -12.68
N ASN A 158 0.32 -13.19 -13.05
CA ASN A 158 -0.63 -14.26 -12.73
C ASN A 158 -0.78 -14.45 -11.22
N LYS A 159 0.31 -14.35 -10.46
CA LYS A 159 0.26 -14.39 -8.99
C LYS A 159 -0.56 -13.23 -8.43
N LEU A 160 -0.32 -12.01 -8.90
CA LEU A 160 -1.06 -10.82 -8.49
C LEU A 160 -2.54 -10.92 -8.87
N LEU A 161 -2.85 -11.42 -10.06
CA LEU A 161 -4.21 -11.63 -10.54
C LEU A 161 -4.97 -12.63 -9.66
N LYS A 162 -4.31 -13.74 -9.29
CA LYS A 162 -4.89 -14.70 -8.34
C LYS A 162 -5.18 -14.05 -7.00
N GLN A 163 -4.20 -13.35 -6.41
CA GLN A 163 -4.39 -12.65 -5.13
C GLN A 163 -5.52 -11.62 -5.19
N HIS A 164 -5.64 -10.89 -6.29
CA HIS A 164 -6.71 -9.94 -6.50
C HIS A 164 -8.09 -10.62 -6.54
N ASN A 165 -8.20 -11.75 -7.24
CA ASN A 165 -9.44 -12.50 -7.32
C ASN A 165 -9.83 -13.10 -5.96
N ASP A 166 -8.88 -13.69 -5.23
CA ASP A 166 -9.10 -14.24 -3.89
C ASP A 166 -9.62 -13.14 -2.93
N LEU A 167 -9.01 -11.95 -2.98
CA LEU A 167 -9.45 -10.80 -2.17
C LEU A 167 -10.83 -10.26 -2.59
N MET A 168 -11.15 -10.28 -3.89
CA MET A 168 -12.47 -9.88 -4.38
C MET A 168 -13.57 -10.82 -3.90
N GLU A 169 -13.31 -12.14 -3.91
CA GLU A 169 -14.24 -13.13 -3.37
C GLU A 169 -14.47 -12.94 -1.87
N GLU A 170 -13.40 -12.73 -1.10
CA GLU A 170 -13.49 -12.46 0.33
C GLU A 170 -14.29 -11.17 0.61
N ASN A 171 -14.01 -10.09 -0.13
CA ASN A 171 -14.69 -8.82 0.04
C ASN A 171 -16.20 -8.92 -0.29
N ASN A 172 -16.55 -9.66 -1.34
CA ASN A 172 -17.96 -9.93 -1.66
C ASN A 172 -18.64 -10.75 -0.56
N SER A 173 -17.97 -11.77 -0.02
CA SER A 173 -18.51 -12.55 1.10
C SER A 173 -18.75 -11.70 2.35
N LEU A 174 -17.80 -10.82 2.69
CA LEU A 174 -17.92 -9.91 3.82
C LEU A 174 -19.04 -8.88 3.60
N SER A 175 -19.18 -8.35 2.39
CA SER A 175 -20.26 -7.42 2.04
C SER A 175 -21.63 -8.06 2.26
N ASN A 176 -21.82 -9.30 1.82
CA ASN A 176 -23.07 -10.03 2.03
C ASN A 176 -23.35 -10.25 3.53
N GLN A 177 -22.33 -10.60 4.33
CA GLN A 177 -22.49 -10.76 5.78
C GLN A 177 -22.89 -9.44 6.47
N VAL A 178 -22.35 -8.31 6.02
CA VAL A 178 -22.72 -6.99 6.54
C VAL A 178 -24.18 -6.67 6.24
N GLU A 179 -24.66 -6.98 5.04
CA GLU A 179 -26.07 -6.80 4.65
C GLU A 179 -27.00 -7.67 5.52
N GLU A 180 -26.68 -8.96 5.71
CA GLU A 180 -27.46 -9.86 6.57
C GLU A 180 -27.54 -9.37 8.02
N LEU A 181 -26.42 -8.89 8.57
CA LEU A 181 -26.38 -8.31 9.92
C LEU A 181 -27.19 -7.01 10.01
N HIS A 182 -27.17 -6.19 8.97
CA HIS A 182 -27.95 -4.96 8.92
C HIS A 182 -29.45 -5.25 8.97
N ASP A 183 -29.92 -6.22 8.19
CA ASP A 183 -31.32 -6.66 8.21
C ASP A 183 -31.74 -7.20 9.58
N LEU A 184 -30.86 -7.96 10.25
CA LEU A 184 -31.10 -8.45 11.60
C LEU A 184 -31.26 -7.31 12.62
N VAL A 185 -30.40 -6.28 12.54
CA VAL A 185 -30.50 -5.09 13.41
C VAL A 185 -31.83 -4.39 13.20
N ILE A 186 -32.24 -4.17 11.94
CA ILE A 186 -33.54 -3.55 11.63
C ILE A 186 -34.69 -4.35 12.24
N MET A 187 -34.69 -5.68 12.11
CA MET A 187 -35.72 -6.54 12.70
C MET A 187 -35.77 -6.42 14.24
N ILE A 188 -34.61 -6.43 14.90
CA ILE A 188 -34.53 -6.30 16.35
C ILE A 188 -35.05 -4.92 16.81
N GLU A 189 -34.70 -3.86 16.11
CA GLU A 189 -35.19 -2.51 16.42
C GLU A 189 -36.71 -2.40 16.28
N GLN A 190 -37.30 -3.02 15.26
CA GLN A 190 -38.74 -3.06 15.09
C GLN A 190 -39.42 -3.81 16.24
N LYS A 191 -38.86 -4.96 16.65
CA LYS A 191 -39.34 -5.74 17.80
C LYS A 191 -39.22 -4.95 19.11
N ASN A 192 -38.12 -4.26 19.33
CA ASN A 192 -37.92 -3.39 20.50
C ASN A 192 -38.95 -2.26 20.52
N ARG A 193 -39.18 -1.57 19.40
CA ARG A 193 -40.23 -0.54 19.29
C ARG A 193 -41.61 -1.09 19.62
N PHE A 194 -41.94 -2.30 19.15
CA PHE A 194 -43.20 -2.97 19.49
C PHE A 194 -43.31 -3.26 20.99
N LEU A 195 -42.27 -3.84 21.59
CA LEU A 195 -42.25 -4.16 23.02
C LEU A 195 -42.37 -2.91 23.89
N HIS A 196 -41.67 -1.83 23.56
CA HIS A 196 -41.79 -0.55 24.26
C HIS A 196 -43.22 0.00 24.21
N ARG A 197 -43.89 -0.06 23.05
CA ARG A 197 -45.30 0.33 22.93
C ARG A 197 -46.21 -0.54 23.80
N LYS A 198 -45.96 -1.85 23.85
CA LYS A 198 -46.73 -2.78 24.69
C LYS A 198 -46.54 -2.49 26.18
N ILE A 199 -45.30 -2.28 26.63
CA ILE A 199 -44.98 -1.92 28.02
C ILE A 199 -45.65 -0.60 28.41
N ARG A 200 -45.61 0.41 27.53
CA ARG A 200 -46.29 1.68 27.77
C ARG A 200 -47.80 1.51 27.99
N LYS A 201 -48.48 0.78 27.10
CA LYS A 201 -49.91 0.47 27.24
C LYS A 201 -50.23 -0.28 28.54
N LEU A 202 -49.41 -1.27 28.90
CA LEU A 202 -49.59 -2.02 30.15
C LEU A 202 -49.42 -1.11 31.38
N ASN A 203 -48.44 -0.21 31.37
CA ASN A 203 -48.26 0.76 32.44
C ASN A 203 -49.43 1.74 32.54
N GLU A 204 -49.97 2.22 31.42
CA GLU A 204 -51.16 3.08 31.40
C GLU A 204 -52.38 2.36 31.98
N ILE A 205 -52.61 1.10 31.59
CA ILE A 205 -53.70 0.26 32.15
C ILE A 205 -53.49 0.04 33.66
N PHE A 206 -52.28 -0.30 34.08
CA PHE A 206 -51.95 -0.53 35.49
C PHE A 206 -52.20 0.74 36.32
N SER A 207 -51.72 1.90 35.87
CA SER A 207 -51.93 3.17 36.55
C SER A 207 -53.41 3.53 36.66
N ASN A 208 -54.18 3.34 35.58
CA ASN A 208 -55.62 3.61 35.58
C ASN A 208 -56.37 2.69 36.56
N ASN A 209 -56.03 1.39 36.57
CA ASN A 209 -56.63 0.44 37.50
C ASN A 209 -56.23 0.72 38.95
N HIS A 210 -54.98 1.08 39.19
CA HIS A 210 -54.48 1.46 40.50
C HIS A 210 -55.19 2.68 41.07
N ASN A 211 -55.40 3.72 40.25
CA ASN A 211 -56.16 4.90 40.63
C ASN A 211 -57.63 4.54 40.95
N ARG A 212 -58.25 3.67 40.16
CA ARG A 212 -59.62 3.20 40.42
C ARG A 212 -59.74 2.44 41.74
N ILE A 213 -58.80 1.55 42.04
CA ILE A 213 -58.75 0.81 43.30
C ILE A 213 -58.55 1.77 44.48
N THR A 214 -57.58 2.68 44.37
CA THR A 214 -57.28 3.68 45.38
C THR A 214 -58.52 4.52 45.71
N ASN A 215 -59.17 5.08 44.69
CA ASN A 215 -60.38 5.86 44.87
C ASN A 215 -61.49 5.03 45.53
N LYS A 216 -61.67 3.76 45.13
CA LYS A 216 -62.72 2.93 45.71
C LYS A 216 -62.47 2.56 47.18
N VAL A 217 -61.21 2.35 47.55
CA VAL A 217 -60.81 2.14 48.96
C VAL A 217 -61.09 3.40 49.78
N ILE A 218 -60.71 4.58 49.26
CA ILE A 218 -60.97 5.86 49.94
C ILE A 218 -62.48 6.13 50.10
N GLU A 219 -63.29 5.83 49.07
CA GLU A 219 -64.76 5.91 49.16
C GLU A 219 -65.32 5.03 50.28
N LEU A 220 -64.87 3.77 50.38
CA LEU A 220 -65.33 2.85 51.43
C LEU A 220 -64.93 3.30 52.84
N LEU A 221 -63.73 3.84 53.00
CA LEU A 221 -63.26 4.37 54.29
C LEU A 221 -64.06 5.60 54.72
N ASN A 222 -64.39 6.48 53.76
CA ASN A 222 -65.27 7.63 53.98
C ASN A 222 -66.67 7.20 54.43
N GLU A 223 -67.31 6.27 53.70
CA GLU A 223 -68.66 5.78 54.01
C GLU A 223 -68.75 5.15 55.41
N GLN A 224 -67.67 4.50 55.86
CA GLN A 224 -67.61 3.89 57.18
C GLN A 224 -67.15 4.85 58.29
N ASN A 225 -66.61 6.02 57.93
CA ASN A 225 -65.91 6.95 58.82
C ASN A 225 -64.86 6.25 59.69
N LYS A 226 -64.11 5.31 59.09
CA LYS A 226 -63.12 4.45 59.75
C LYS A 226 -61.75 4.63 59.11
N TYR A 227 -61.07 5.70 59.49
CA TYR A 227 -59.66 5.87 59.19
C TYR A 227 -58.82 5.27 60.32
N GLU A 228 -57.89 4.39 59.95
CA GLU A 228 -56.88 3.88 60.87
C GLU A 228 -55.71 4.86 60.95
N ASP A 229 -54.95 4.81 62.06
CA ASP A 229 -53.70 5.54 62.19
C ASP A 229 -52.63 4.91 61.28
N CYS A 230 -51.69 5.72 60.79
CA CYS A 230 -50.63 5.23 59.92
C CYS A 230 -49.80 4.15 60.66
N PRO A 231 -49.54 2.97 60.05
CA PRO A 231 -48.79 1.90 60.71
C PRO A 231 -47.30 2.21 60.92
N VAL A 232 -46.82 3.37 60.47
CA VAL A 232 -45.42 3.80 60.56
C VAL A 232 -45.25 4.92 61.58
N CYS A 233 -45.96 6.05 61.40
CA CYS A 233 -45.86 7.21 62.29
C CYS A 233 -46.95 7.25 63.38
N TYR A 234 -47.97 6.39 63.31
CA TYR A 234 -49.13 6.36 64.21
C TYR A 234 -49.94 7.68 64.23
N GLU A 235 -49.79 8.51 63.20
CA GLU A 235 -50.60 9.71 63.02
C GLU A 235 -51.93 9.35 62.33
N LYS A 236 -52.99 10.07 62.69
CA LYS A 236 -54.31 9.93 62.06
C LYS A 236 -54.22 10.23 60.57
N MET A 237 -54.72 9.32 59.76
CA MET A 237 -54.89 9.53 58.32
C MET A 237 -56.31 10.02 58.02
N ASP A 238 -56.44 10.70 56.89
CA ASP A 238 -57.70 11.15 56.32
C ASP A 238 -57.71 10.89 54.81
N SER A 239 -58.80 11.30 54.15
CA SER A 239 -58.96 11.10 52.70
C SER A 239 -57.89 11.78 51.83
N GLU A 240 -57.20 12.80 52.33
CA GLU A 240 -56.21 13.57 51.58
C GLU A 240 -54.77 13.08 51.83
N THR A 241 -54.51 12.52 53.00
CA THR A 241 -53.19 12.07 53.45
C THR A 241 -52.92 10.59 53.19
N ILE A 242 -53.96 9.80 52.90
CA ILE A 242 -53.86 8.36 52.64
C ILE A 242 -53.35 8.05 51.23
N ILE A 243 -52.41 7.14 51.14
CA ILE A 243 -51.96 6.52 49.89
C ILE A 243 -52.23 5.03 49.97
N VAL A 244 -52.76 4.46 48.90
CA VAL A 244 -53.03 3.02 48.78
C VAL A 244 -52.04 2.44 47.76
N PRO A 245 -50.92 1.83 48.18
CA PRO A 245 -49.94 1.21 47.27
C PRO A 245 -50.49 -0.05 46.60
N GLY A 246 -49.75 -0.61 45.64
CA GLY A 246 -50.20 -1.78 44.86
C GLY A 246 -50.56 -3.04 45.68
N CYS A 247 -50.07 -3.15 46.91
CA CYS A 247 -50.41 -4.21 47.88
C CYS A 247 -51.66 -3.91 48.73
N CYS A 248 -52.36 -2.81 48.46
CA CYS A 248 -53.59 -2.32 49.12
C CYS A 248 -53.50 -1.97 50.62
N HIS A 249 -52.33 -2.13 51.24
CA HIS A 249 -52.03 -1.70 52.61
C HIS A 249 -51.73 -0.20 52.66
N TYR A 250 -52.70 0.59 53.08
CA TYR A 250 -52.65 2.04 53.02
C TYR A 250 -51.79 2.67 54.14
N ILE A 251 -51.08 3.74 53.80
CA ILE A 251 -50.18 4.49 54.70
C ILE A 251 -50.22 5.99 54.36
N CYS A 252 -49.66 6.85 55.23
CA CYS A 252 -49.66 8.29 54.95
C CYS A 252 -48.64 8.70 53.87
N CYS A 253 -48.90 9.82 53.20
CA CYS A 253 -48.10 10.35 52.10
C CYS A 253 -46.65 10.73 52.46
N ASP A 254 -46.38 10.96 53.74
CA ASP A 254 -45.02 11.26 54.23
C ASP A 254 -44.22 10.00 54.51
N CYS A 255 -44.86 8.92 54.96
CA CYS A 255 -44.18 7.66 55.27
C CYS A 255 -43.86 6.87 54.01
N ILE A 256 -44.66 6.97 52.93
CA ILE A 256 -44.39 6.21 51.70
C ILE A 256 -43.03 6.55 51.08
N LYS A 257 -42.57 7.81 51.20
CA LYS A 257 -41.29 8.27 50.65
C LYS A 257 -40.09 7.71 51.42
N LYS A 258 -40.32 7.23 52.64
CA LYS A 258 -39.29 6.71 53.55
C LYS A 258 -39.25 5.18 53.57
N CYS A 259 -40.19 4.51 52.91
CA CYS A 259 -40.33 3.06 52.93
C CYS A 259 -40.12 2.48 51.52
N GLU A 260 -39.16 1.57 51.36
CA GLU A 260 -38.97 0.85 50.09
C GLU A 260 -39.95 -0.32 49.92
N ASN A 261 -40.37 -0.90 51.05
CA ASN A 261 -41.30 -2.02 51.12
C ASN A 261 -42.47 -1.69 52.04
N CYS A 262 -43.60 -2.37 51.84
CA CYS A 262 -44.77 -2.24 52.69
C CYS A 262 -44.47 -2.68 54.14
N PRO A 263 -44.78 -1.86 55.16
CA PRO A 263 -44.55 -2.22 56.55
C PRO A 263 -45.47 -3.36 57.02
N ILE A 264 -46.59 -3.60 56.33
CA ILE A 264 -47.56 -4.66 56.67
C ILE A 264 -47.20 -5.98 55.99
N CYS A 265 -47.17 -6.03 54.65
CA CYS A 265 -46.94 -7.27 53.91
C CYS A 265 -45.49 -7.48 53.43
N ARG A 266 -44.60 -6.49 53.59
CA ARG A 266 -43.19 -6.52 53.16
C ARG A 266 -42.96 -6.62 51.64
N GLU A 267 -44.03 -6.57 50.84
CA GLU A 267 -43.89 -6.47 49.39
C GLU A 267 -43.30 -5.12 48.99
N LYS A 268 -42.47 -5.13 47.95
CA LYS A 268 -41.89 -3.90 47.40
C LYS A 268 -43.00 -3.02 46.87
N TYR A 269 -42.96 -1.73 47.20
CA TYR A 269 -43.92 -0.79 46.66
C TYR A 269 -43.76 -0.70 45.14
N CYS A 270 -44.79 -1.14 44.42
CA CYS A 270 -44.90 -0.97 42.97
C CYS A 270 -45.61 0.36 42.70
N ILE A 271 -45.00 1.47 43.11
CA ILE A 271 -45.53 2.81 42.86
C ILE A 271 -44.62 3.46 41.83
N LYS A 272 -45.14 3.66 40.61
CA LYS A 272 -44.63 4.74 39.78
C LYS A 272 -45.30 6.02 40.31
N CYS A 273 -44.61 6.76 41.17
CA CYS A 273 -44.94 8.16 41.34
C CYS A 273 -44.58 8.86 40.03
N ASN A 274 -45.55 9.54 39.42
CA ASN A 274 -45.27 10.51 38.37
C ASN A 274 -44.40 11.63 38.92
#